data_AF-A0A9E1IJ02-F1
#
_entry.id   AF-A0A9E1IJ02-F1
#
_cell.length_a   1.000
_cell.length_b   1.000
_cell.length_c   1.000
_cell.angle_alpha   90.00
_cell.angle_beta   90.00
_cell.angle_gamma   90.00
#
_symmetry.space_group_name_H-M   'P 1'
#
loop_
_entity.id
_entity.type
_entity.pdbx_description
1 polymer ?
#
loop_
_entity_poly.entity_id
_entity_poly.type
_entity_poly.pdbx_seq_one_letter_code
_entity_poly.pdbx_strand_id
1 'polypeptide(L)'
;MTQWSIPEQVSSGDCDRAVTTMSSNNLALAETRKGSVVYATWMENFCDSEADNATNEKSQRLLWRKKTSSRNRWNRIQELVNHGEEANTPKLVALPRGSLSLVWRDGRNDLDDPSKQELYFMESDDDGTTWGKEERLTPNRVICLPNMSVSEVELQGRRQKAIHLAYEDYSSPNNRSKVHYLSKVTGDWPTSAITVSGDLSVGEGAPFVLTGPEYHDVYVTYASHSYGGHNWEAMAREVGGLGSVMDLGTWEDIERVTDDPGDVRFPTSAIQGQYIHLVWADDRYDEGEYQDSADIYPTG
;
A
#
# COMPACT_ATOMS: atom_id res chain seq x y z
N MET A 1 3.97 -32.78 -12.42
CA MET A 1 4.68 -31.75 -13.19
C MET A 1 3.73 -30.56 -13.29
N THR A 2 3.93 -29.53 -12.48
CA THR A 2 3.05 -28.36 -12.45
C THR A 2 3.33 -27.54 -13.69
N GLN A 3 2.36 -27.42 -14.59
CA GLN A 3 2.52 -26.72 -15.84
C GLN A 3 2.25 -25.23 -15.59
N TRP A 4 3.29 -24.39 -15.72
CA TRP A 4 3.15 -22.95 -15.65
C TRP A 4 2.36 -22.45 -16.87
N SER A 5 1.33 -21.65 -16.65
CA SER A 5 0.56 -21.02 -17.72
C SER A 5 1.27 -19.75 -18.21
N ILE A 6 1.04 -19.41 -19.48
CA ILE A 6 1.53 -18.15 -20.08
C ILE A 6 0.92 -16.96 -19.33
N PRO A 7 1.70 -15.91 -18.99
CA PRO A 7 1.18 -14.67 -18.41
C PRO A 7 0.06 -14.05 -19.26
N GLU A 8 -1.01 -13.60 -18.61
CA GLU A 8 -2.16 -12.97 -19.27
C GLU A 8 -2.13 -11.44 -19.03
N GLN A 9 -2.28 -10.65 -20.11
CA GLN A 9 -2.24 -9.19 -20.01
C GLN A 9 -3.40 -8.62 -19.21
N VAL A 10 -3.10 -7.66 -18.31
CA VAL A 10 -4.06 -7.06 -17.38
C VAL A 10 -4.67 -5.72 -17.82
N SER A 11 -3.93 -4.95 -18.62
CA SER A 11 -4.32 -3.61 -19.07
C SER A 11 -5.13 -3.59 -20.37
N SER A 12 -5.78 -2.45 -20.65
CA SER A 12 -6.53 -2.20 -21.90
C SER A 12 -5.65 -1.86 -23.09
N GLY A 13 -4.52 -1.15 -22.92
CA GLY A 13 -3.55 -0.91 -24.00
C GLY A 13 -4.09 -0.16 -25.23
N ASP A 14 -5.23 0.52 -25.11
CA ASP A 14 -6.07 0.94 -26.25
C ASP A 14 -5.65 2.27 -26.90
N CYS A 15 -4.35 2.55 -27.01
CA CYS A 15 -3.87 3.77 -27.67
C CYS A 15 -2.60 3.52 -28.50
N ASP A 16 -2.70 3.69 -29.83
CA ASP A 16 -1.59 3.64 -30.80
C ASP A 16 -0.48 4.69 -30.55
N ARG A 17 -0.67 5.58 -29.57
CA ARG A 17 0.32 6.57 -29.12
C ARG A 17 0.43 6.70 -27.59
N ALA A 18 -0.22 5.82 -26.83
CA ALA A 18 0.06 5.78 -25.41
C ALA A 18 1.49 5.28 -25.22
N VAL A 19 2.33 6.14 -24.67
CA VAL A 19 3.41 5.66 -23.81
C VAL A 19 2.68 4.98 -22.65
N THR A 20 2.43 3.67 -22.79
CA THR A 20 1.88 2.79 -21.75
C THR A 20 2.96 2.57 -20.69
N THR A 21 3.41 3.65 -20.06
CA THR A 21 4.10 3.54 -18.77
C THR A 21 3.01 3.31 -17.73
N MET A 22 2.73 2.04 -17.44
CA MET A 22 2.03 1.66 -16.21
C MET A 22 2.91 2.15 -15.06
N SER A 23 2.52 3.24 -14.41
CA SER A 23 3.35 3.87 -13.38
C SER A 23 3.19 3.19 -12.02
N SER A 24 2.05 2.51 -11.75
CA SER A 24 1.86 1.75 -10.52
C SER A 24 0.74 0.71 -10.63
N ASN A 25 1.02 -0.52 -10.21
CA ASN A 25 0.08 -1.64 -10.21
C ASN A 25 0.05 -2.31 -8.84
N ASN A 26 -1.08 -2.90 -8.48
CA ASN A 26 -1.20 -3.73 -7.29
C ASN A 26 -2.14 -4.92 -7.54
N LEU A 27 -1.75 -6.08 -7.01
CA LEU A 27 -2.53 -7.30 -7.06
C LEU A 27 -2.92 -7.69 -5.64
N ALA A 28 -4.16 -8.11 -5.46
CA ALA A 28 -4.65 -8.69 -4.21
C ALA A 28 -5.25 -10.07 -4.47
N LEU A 29 -5.16 -10.95 -3.47
CA LEU A 29 -5.73 -12.29 -3.50
C LEU A 29 -6.72 -12.41 -2.35
N ALA A 30 -7.88 -13.04 -2.59
CA ALA A 30 -8.72 -13.51 -1.50
C ALA A 30 -9.39 -14.84 -1.83
N GLU A 31 -9.81 -15.53 -0.78
CA GLU A 31 -10.68 -16.69 -0.89
C GLU A 31 -12.15 -16.29 -0.71
N THR A 32 -13.00 -16.73 -1.64
CA THR A 32 -14.45 -16.54 -1.54
C THR A 32 -15.14 -17.89 -1.46
N ARG A 33 -16.43 -17.90 -1.11
CA ARG A 33 -17.25 -19.13 -1.18
C ARG A 33 -17.28 -19.77 -2.57
N LYS A 34 -16.92 -19.01 -3.62
CA LYS A 34 -16.91 -19.44 -5.02
C LYS A 34 -15.50 -19.83 -5.51
N GLY A 35 -14.53 -19.96 -4.59
CA GLY A 35 -13.12 -20.27 -4.83
C GLY A 35 -12.21 -19.03 -4.68
N SER A 36 -10.92 -19.23 -4.92
CA SER A 36 -9.93 -18.15 -4.91
C SER A 36 -10.21 -17.14 -6.02
N VAL A 37 -10.02 -15.86 -5.70
CA VAL A 37 -10.20 -14.72 -6.59
C VAL A 37 -8.92 -13.89 -6.58
N VAL A 38 -8.47 -13.54 -7.77
CA VAL A 38 -7.40 -12.57 -7.99
C VAL A 38 -8.03 -11.24 -8.36
N TYR A 39 -7.60 -10.19 -7.70
CA TYR A 39 -7.98 -8.83 -7.98
C TYR A 39 -6.77 -8.06 -8.47
N ALA A 40 -6.99 -7.20 -9.44
CA ALA A 40 -5.98 -6.31 -9.97
C ALA A 40 -6.50 -4.89 -9.96
N THR A 41 -5.69 -3.98 -9.45
CA THR A 41 -5.87 -2.55 -9.63
C THR A 41 -4.61 -1.94 -10.21
N TRP A 42 -4.79 -1.00 -11.12
CA TRP A 42 -3.70 -0.30 -11.76
C TRP A 42 -4.22 1.05 -12.21
N MET A 43 -3.31 1.87 -12.71
CA MET A 43 -3.68 3.12 -13.30
C MET A 43 -3.16 3.20 -14.70
N GLU A 44 -3.92 3.92 -15.50
CA GLU A 44 -3.66 4.07 -16.90
C GLU A 44 -3.87 5.53 -17.27
N ASN A 45 -2.95 6.03 -18.09
CA ASN A 45 -3.04 7.36 -18.66
C ASN A 45 -3.92 7.27 -19.91
N PHE A 46 -4.97 8.06 -19.95
CA PHE A 46 -5.84 8.20 -21.11
C PHE A 46 -5.54 9.51 -21.83
N CYS A 47 -5.53 9.47 -23.16
CA CYS A 47 -5.48 10.67 -23.98
C CYS A 47 -6.92 11.07 -24.30
N ASP A 48 -7.42 12.12 -23.66
CA ASP A 48 -8.77 12.60 -23.97
C ASP A 48 -8.72 13.37 -25.29
N SER A 49 -9.49 12.91 -26.29
CA SER A 49 -9.46 13.42 -27.66
C SER A 49 -10.18 14.76 -27.86
N GLU A 50 -10.66 15.41 -26.80
CA GLU A 50 -11.42 16.68 -26.87
C GLU A 50 -10.60 17.92 -26.44
N ALA A 51 -9.34 17.76 -26.01
CA ALA A 51 -8.46 18.89 -25.72
C ALA A 51 -7.84 19.42 -27.01
N ASP A 52 -8.54 20.33 -27.69
CA ASP A 52 -8.10 21.01 -28.92
C ASP A 52 -6.99 22.06 -28.66
N ASN A 53 -6.19 21.89 -27.61
CA ASN A 53 -5.09 22.76 -27.26
C ASN A 53 -3.89 21.94 -26.78
N ALA A 54 -2.69 22.39 -27.16
CA ALA A 54 -1.43 21.66 -27.11
C ALA A 54 -0.86 21.35 -25.69
N THR A 55 -1.69 21.10 -24.68
CA THR A 55 -1.32 20.49 -23.41
C THR A 55 -1.75 19.02 -23.45
N ASN A 56 -0.79 18.10 -23.45
CA ASN A 56 -1.02 16.66 -23.33
C ASN A 56 -1.60 16.32 -21.94
N GLU A 57 -2.81 16.76 -21.63
CA GLU A 57 -3.50 16.43 -20.38
C GLU A 57 -3.92 14.96 -20.44
N LYS A 58 -3.07 14.12 -19.86
CA LYS A 58 -3.35 12.71 -19.67
C LYS A 58 -4.30 12.61 -18.48
N SER A 59 -5.54 12.17 -18.69
CA SER A 59 -6.38 11.79 -17.56
C SER A 59 -5.90 10.48 -16.97
N GLN A 60 -5.55 10.46 -15.69
CA GLN A 60 -5.23 9.23 -14.99
C GLN A 60 -6.51 8.59 -14.47
N ARG A 61 -6.73 7.32 -14.78
CA ARG A 61 -7.88 6.57 -14.28
C ARG A 61 -7.43 5.42 -13.42
N LEU A 62 -8.12 5.24 -12.29
CA LEU A 62 -7.92 4.09 -11.42
C LEU A 62 -8.81 2.95 -11.94
N LEU A 63 -8.17 1.88 -12.36
CA LEU A 63 -8.81 0.75 -13.00
C LEU A 63 -8.79 -0.48 -12.09
N TRP A 64 -9.77 -1.35 -12.31
CA TRP A 64 -9.91 -2.59 -11.56
C TRP A 64 -10.46 -3.71 -12.44
N ARG A 65 -10.03 -4.95 -12.13
CA ARG A 65 -10.69 -6.18 -12.58
C ARG A 65 -10.39 -7.35 -11.65
N LYS A 66 -11.16 -8.42 -11.79
CA LYS A 66 -11.03 -9.66 -11.03
C LYS A 66 -11.10 -10.92 -11.90
N LYS A 67 -10.49 -11.99 -11.41
CA LYS A 67 -10.48 -13.32 -12.02
C LYS A 67 -10.77 -14.35 -10.95
N THR A 68 -11.79 -15.19 -11.18
CA THR A 68 -12.10 -16.31 -10.28
C THR A 68 -11.46 -17.59 -10.80
N SER A 69 -11.02 -18.46 -9.89
CA SER A 69 -10.56 -19.82 -10.21
C SER A 69 -11.56 -20.61 -11.05
N SER A 70 -12.86 -20.43 -10.81
CA SER A 70 -13.95 -21.11 -11.52
C SER A 70 -14.19 -20.63 -12.95
N ARG A 71 -13.92 -19.35 -13.27
CA ARG A 71 -14.13 -18.79 -14.62
C ARG A 71 -12.84 -18.72 -15.43
N ASN A 72 -11.69 -18.80 -14.76
CA ASN A 72 -10.33 -18.72 -15.31
C ASN A 72 -10.16 -17.63 -16.41
N ARG A 73 -10.87 -16.52 -16.27
CA ARG A 73 -10.82 -15.35 -17.14
C ARG A 73 -11.10 -14.10 -16.32
N TRP A 74 -10.47 -13.00 -16.70
CA TRP A 74 -10.76 -11.70 -16.11
C TRP A 74 -12.14 -11.20 -16.55
N ASN A 75 -12.83 -10.47 -15.66
CA ASN A 75 -14.00 -9.69 -16.06
C ASN A 75 -13.58 -8.47 -16.90
N ARG A 76 -14.58 -7.72 -17.38
CA ARG A 76 -14.35 -6.44 -18.04
C ARG A 76 -13.67 -5.48 -17.06
N ILE A 77 -12.81 -4.63 -17.62
CA ILE A 77 -12.20 -3.50 -16.90
C ILE A 77 -13.32 -2.59 -16.40
N GLN A 78 -13.22 -2.19 -15.14
CA GLN A 78 -14.07 -1.20 -14.52
C GLN A 78 -13.20 0.00 -14.12
N GLU A 79 -13.68 1.20 -14.44
CA GLU A 79 -13.10 2.45 -13.95
C GLU A 79 -13.68 2.73 -12.56
N LEU A 80 -12.81 2.90 -11.57
CA LEU A 80 -13.19 3.25 -10.20
C LEU A 80 -13.15 4.76 -9.99
N VAL A 81 -12.14 5.43 -10.55
CA VAL A 81 -11.94 6.88 -10.47
C VAL A 81 -11.58 7.39 -11.86
N ASN A 82 -12.28 8.44 -12.33
CA ASN A 82 -12.14 8.97 -13.68
C ASN A 82 -12.13 10.50 -13.76
N HIS A 83 -11.77 11.18 -12.67
CA HIS A 83 -11.91 12.63 -12.57
C HIS A 83 -10.75 13.44 -13.19
N GLY A 84 -9.89 12.84 -14.02
CA GLY A 84 -8.93 13.56 -14.86
C GLY A 84 -7.57 13.83 -14.25
N GLU A 85 -7.36 13.50 -12.97
CA GLU A 85 -6.20 13.97 -12.20
C GLU A 85 -5.36 12.85 -11.60
N GLU A 86 -4.21 13.22 -11.01
CA GLU A 86 -3.10 12.33 -10.66
C GLU A 86 -3.41 11.29 -9.56
N ALA A 87 -4.26 10.31 -9.86
CA ALA A 87 -4.39 9.10 -9.08
C ALA A 87 -3.09 8.30 -9.21
N ASN A 88 -2.40 8.02 -8.09
CA ASN A 88 -1.19 7.20 -8.08
C ASN A 88 -1.09 6.11 -6.97
N THR A 89 -0.26 5.08 -7.20
CA THR A 89 0.11 4.04 -6.21
C THR A 89 -1.06 3.33 -5.50
N PRO A 90 -2.00 2.70 -6.22
CA PRO A 90 -3.13 2.06 -5.57
C PRO A 90 -2.66 0.85 -4.77
N LYS A 91 -3.22 0.65 -3.59
CA LYS A 91 -3.08 -0.56 -2.80
C LYS A 91 -4.45 -1.10 -2.49
N LEU A 92 -4.62 -2.35 -2.86
CA LEU A 92 -5.82 -3.10 -2.66
C LEU A 92 -5.54 -4.25 -1.72
N VAL A 93 -6.43 -4.43 -0.75
CA VAL A 93 -6.45 -5.63 0.09
C VAL A 93 -7.82 -6.25 0.02
N ALA A 94 -7.86 -7.58 0.11
CA ALA A 94 -9.08 -8.34 -0.01
C ALA A 94 -9.18 -9.30 1.17
N LEU A 95 -10.32 -9.26 1.86
CA LEU A 95 -10.66 -10.21 2.92
C LEU A 95 -11.48 -11.38 2.37
N PRO A 96 -11.55 -12.49 3.11
CA PRO A 96 -12.50 -13.55 2.81
C PRO A 96 -13.92 -13.01 2.61
N ARG A 97 -14.69 -13.71 1.76
CA ARG A 97 -16.09 -13.37 1.42
C ARG A 97 -16.26 -12.12 0.54
N GLY A 98 -15.18 -11.53 0.03
CA GLY A 98 -15.24 -10.49 -1.00
C GLY A 98 -15.37 -9.07 -0.46
N SER A 99 -15.01 -8.83 0.81
CA SER A 99 -14.81 -7.45 1.27
C SER A 99 -13.45 -6.96 0.76
N LEU A 100 -13.40 -5.74 0.25
CA LEU A 100 -12.26 -5.11 -0.37
C LEU A 100 -12.06 -3.74 0.25
N SER A 101 -10.81 -3.38 0.44
CA SER A 101 -10.42 -2.03 0.85
C SER A 101 -9.34 -1.54 -0.10
N LEU A 102 -9.52 -0.32 -0.61
CA LEU A 102 -8.66 0.30 -1.61
C LEU A 102 -8.20 1.65 -1.09
N VAL A 103 -6.89 1.87 -1.12
CA VAL A 103 -6.28 3.17 -0.86
C VAL A 103 -5.46 3.58 -2.08
N TRP A 104 -5.48 4.86 -2.41
CA TRP A 104 -4.66 5.43 -3.47
C TRP A 104 -4.25 6.85 -3.09
N ARG A 105 -3.28 7.40 -3.81
CA ARG A 105 -2.91 8.81 -3.74
C ARG A 105 -3.65 9.56 -4.83
N ASP A 106 -4.03 10.79 -4.58
CA ASP A 106 -4.76 11.60 -5.53
C ASP A 106 -4.41 13.08 -5.38
N GLY A 107 -4.13 13.75 -6.49
CA GLY A 107 -3.80 15.18 -6.55
C GLY A 107 -5.01 16.12 -6.66
N ARG A 108 -6.25 15.58 -6.67
CA ARG A 108 -7.49 16.31 -7.01
C ARG A 108 -7.85 17.57 -6.22
N ASN A 109 -7.09 17.94 -5.20
CA ASN A 109 -7.41 19.07 -4.32
C ASN A 109 -6.41 20.21 -4.35
N ASP A 110 -5.26 20.05 -5.00
CA ASP A 110 -4.26 21.11 -5.12
C ASP A 110 -3.68 21.11 -6.54
N LEU A 111 -4.48 21.60 -7.49
CA LEU A 111 -4.13 21.63 -8.92
C LEU A 111 -2.91 22.50 -9.22
N ASP A 112 -2.65 23.46 -8.35
CA ASP A 112 -1.53 24.39 -8.47
C ASP A 112 -0.21 23.73 -8.07
N ASP A 113 -0.26 22.60 -7.35
CA ASP A 113 0.90 21.85 -6.89
C ASP A 113 0.65 20.34 -7.00
N PRO A 114 0.88 19.73 -8.18
CA PRO A 114 0.67 18.29 -8.41
C PRO A 114 1.57 17.40 -7.51
N SER A 115 2.56 17.97 -6.83
CA SER A 115 3.34 17.21 -5.83
C SER A 115 2.52 16.91 -4.56
N LYS A 116 1.48 17.70 -4.26
CA LYS A 116 0.58 17.50 -3.13
C LYS A 116 -0.48 16.46 -3.45
N GLN A 117 -0.09 15.22 -3.25
CA GLN A 117 -0.99 14.09 -3.37
C GLN A 117 -1.41 13.60 -2.00
N GLU A 118 -2.71 13.33 -1.87
CA GLU A 118 -3.35 12.97 -0.62
C GLU A 118 -3.89 11.55 -0.68
N LEU A 119 -4.01 10.90 0.48
CA LEU A 119 -4.60 9.58 0.53
C LEU A 119 -6.11 9.63 0.46
N TYR A 120 -6.62 8.78 -0.41
CA TYR A 120 -8.02 8.50 -0.59
C TYR A 120 -8.29 7.04 -0.35
N PHE A 121 -9.50 6.75 0.11
CA PHE A 121 -9.89 5.42 0.53
C PHE A 121 -11.33 5.12 0.13
N MET A 122 -11.60 3.87 -0.24
CA MET A 122 -12.95 3.36 -0.51
C MET A 122 -13.02 1.85 -0.26
N GLU A 123 -14.24 1.36 -0.07
CA GLU A 123 -14.49 -0.06 0.27
C GLU A 123 -15.55 -0.66 -0.64
N SER A 124 -15.50 -1.98 -0.76
CA SER A 124 -16.57 -2.77 -1.34
C SER A 124 -16.86 -3.95 -0.42
N ASP A 125 -18.13 -4.22 -0.17
CA ASP A 125 -18.57 -5.38 0.62
C ASP A 125 -19.19 -6.49 -0.25
N ASP A 126 -19.12 -6.35 -1.56
CA ASP A 126 -19.80 -7.21 -2.53
C ASP A 126 -18.88 -7.64 -3.68
N ASP A 127 -17.62 -7.95 -3.35
CA ASP A 127 -16.64 -8.51 -4.28
C ASP A 127 -16.36 -7.53 -5.44
N GLY A 128 -16.32 -6.23 -5.15
CA GLY A 128 -16.02 -5.16 -6.10
C GLY A 128 -17.16 -4.90 -7.10
N THR A 129 -18.39 -5.32 -6.79
CA THR A 129 -19.56 -5.08 -7.65
C THR A 129 -20.03 -3.63 -7.50
N THR A 130 -20.04 -3.14 -6.27
CA THR A 130 -20.27 -1.75 -5.90
C THR A 130 -19.19 -1.28 -4.95
N TRP A 131 -18.97 0.03 -4.92
CA TRP A 131 -18.01 0.66 -4.03
C TRP A 131 -18.69 1.79 -3.24
N GLY A 132 -18.25 1.95 -1.99
CA GLY A 132 -18.68 3.03 -1.12
C GLY A 132 -18.17 4.40 -1.57
N LYS A 133 -18.52 5.41 -0.79
CA LYS A 133 -18.04 6.79 -1.00
C LYS A 133 -16.53 6.86 -0.81
N GLU A 134 -15.86 7.69 -1.62
CA GLU A 134 -14.47 8.05 -1.41
C GLU A 134 -14.30 8.88 -0.12
N GLU A 135 -13.31 8.51 0.70
CA GLU A 135 -12.92 9.18 1.93
C GLU A 135 -11.52 9.81 1.74
N ARG A 136 -11.37 11.11 2.03
CA ARG A 136 -10.09 11.83 2.01
C ARG A 136 -9.42 11.70 3.38
N LEU A 137 -8.29 11.02 3.47
CA LEU A 137 -7.64 10.65 4.74
C LEU A 137 -6.61 11.67 5.22
N THR A 138 -5.90 12.34 4.30
CA THR A 138 -4.75 13.20 4.65
C THR A 138 -4.85 14.59 4.02
N PRO A 139 -5.77 15.45 4.49
CA PRO A 139 -5.95 16.78 3.92
C PRO A 139 -4.72 17.68 4.14
N ASN A 140 -4.33 18.39 3.09
CA ASN A 140 -3.20 19.32 2.99
C ASN A 140 -1.84 18.68 3.31
N ARG A 141 -1.66 17.41 2.91
CA ARG A 141 -0.42 16.67 3.12
C ARG A 141 0.22 16.28 1.78
N VAL A 142 1.53 16.10 1.81
CA VAL A 142 2.30 15.57 0.68
C VAL A 142 2.61 14.12 1.01
N ILE A 143 1.74 13.19 0.60
CA ILE A 143 1.88 11.78 0.96
C ILE A 143 2.56 11.02 -0.16
N CYS A 144 3.25 9.93 0.17
CA CYS A 144 3.69 8.91 -0.76
C CYS A 144 3.57 7.49 -0.20
N LEU A 145 3.78 6.53 -1.10
CA LEU A 145 4.02 5.11 -0.81
C LEU A 145 3.05 4.54 0.26
N PRO A 146 1.72 4.65 0.07
CA PRO A 146 0.80 4.00 0.99
C PRO A 146 0.99 2.49 0.95
N ASN A 147 0.80 1.87 2.09
CA ASN A 147 0.71 0.43 2.25
C ASN A 147 -0.42 0.09 3.19
N MET A 148 -1.16 -0.98 2.88
CA MET A 148 -2.35 -1.34 3.61
C MET A 148 -2.35 -2.83 3.91
N SER A 149 -2.80 -3.16 5.11
CA SER A 149 -3.08 -4.51 5.56
C SER A 149 -4.43 -4.56 6.25
N VAL A 150 -4.98 -5.76 6.36
CA VAL A 150 -6.25 -6.02 7.02
C VAL A 150 -6.12 -7.20 7.96
N SER A 151 -6.84 -7.15 9.06
CA SER A 151 -6.97 -8.25 10.01
C SER A 151 -8.44 -8.45 10.41
N GLU A 152 -8.73 -9.61 10.99
CA GLU A 152 -10.00 -9.82 11.69
C GLU A 152 -9.76 -9.60 13.19
N VAL A 153 -10.52 -8.70 13.79
CA VAL A 153 -10.44 -8.41 15.23
C VAL A 153 -11.75 -8.76 15.90
N GLU A 154 -11.70 -9.34 17.10
CA GLU A 154 -12.91 -9.59 17.88
C GLU A 154 -13.29 -8.35 18.69
N LEU A 155 -14.43 -7.74 18.34
CA LEU A 155 -14.96 -6.57 19.04
C LEU A 155 -16.42 -6.83 19.40
N GLN A 156 -16.72 -6.79 20.70
CA GLN A 156 -18.07 -7.05 21.25
C GLN A 156 -18.63 -8.42 20.87
N GLY A 157 -17.79 -9.46 20.88
CA GLY A 157 -18.19 -10.84 20.55
C GLY A 157 -18.50 -11.06 19.07
N ARG A 158 -18.05 -10.15 18.20
CA ARG A 158 -18.16 -10.27 16.74
C ARG A 158 -16.80 -10.06 16.11
N ARG A 159 -16.48 -10.88 15.10
CA ARG A 159 -15.35 -10.63 14.22
C ARG A 159 -15.66 -9.44 13.34
N GLN A 160 -14.76 -8.47 13.35
CA GLN A 160 -14.83 -7.24 12.60
C GLN A 160 -13.57 -7.08 11.77
N LYS A 161 -13.68 -6.37 10.66
CA LYS A 161 -12.54 -6.03 9.83
C LYS A 161 -11.78 -4.87 10.50
N ALA A 162 -10.49 -5.04 10.73
CA ALA A 162 -9.58 -3.95 11.02
C ALA A 162 -8.76 -3.64 9.77
N ILE A 163 -8.57 -2.36 9.49
CA ILE A 163 -7.79 -1.85 8.38
C ILE A 163 -6.62 -1.09 8.97
N HIS A 164 -5.43 -1.41 8.49
CA HIS A 164 -4.17 -0.86 8.92
C HIS A 164 -3.52 -0.19 7.72
N LEU A 165 -3.11 1.06 7.86
CA LEU A 165 -2.55 1.88 6.82
C LEU A 165 -1.26 2.49 7.32
N ALA A 166 -0.16 2.25 6.61
CA ALA A 166 1.10 2.97 6.81
C ALA A 166 1.41 3.79 5.55
N TYR A 167 1.97 4.97 5.74
CA TYR A 167 2.31 5.87 4.64
C TYR A 167 3.44 6.81 5.04
N GLU A 168 4.11 7.37 4.05
CA GLU A 168 5.20 8.32 4.27
C GLU A 168 4.73 9.74 3.91
N ASP A 169 4.88 10.67 4.85
CA ASP A 169 4.47 12.08 4.75
C ASP A 169 5.70 12.98 4.59
N TYR A 170 5.72 13.77 3.51
CA TYR A 170 6.75 14.76 3.16
C TYR A 170 6.42 16.19 3.56
N SER A 171 5.30 16.43 4.23
CA SER A 171 4.88 17.77 4.64
C SER A 171 5.73 18.39 5.76
N SER A 172 6.82 17.72 6.17
CA SER A 172 7.73 18.25 7.20
C SER A 172 8.51 19.47 6.69
N PRO A 173 8.65 20.54 7.48
CA PRO A 173 9.25 21.82 7.05
C PRO A 173 10.75 21.76 6.74
N ASN A 174 11.42 20.62 6.95
CA ASN A 174 12.87 20.45 6.84
C ASN A 174 13.30 19.54 5.67
N ASN A 175 12.43 19.29 4.69
CA ASN A 175 12.69 18.33 3.59
C ASN A 175 13.06 16.95 4.13
N ARG A 176 12.35 16.52 5.17
CA ARG A 176 12.39 15.17 5.75
C ARG A 176 11.03 14.54 5.61
N SER A 177 11.00 13.22 5.65
CA SER A 177 9.77 12.45 5.68
C SER A 177 9.58 11.77 7.03
N LYS A 178 8.35 11.32 7.28
CA LYS A 178 8.01 10.48 8.42
C LYS A 178 7.07 9.39 7.98
N VAL A 179 7.24 8.20 8.56
CA VAL A 179 6.26 7.14 8.45
C VAL A 179 5.17 7.36 9.49
N HIS A 180 3.95 7.33 9.01
CA HIS A 180 2.73 7.46 9.79
C HIS A 180 1.89 6.20 9.69
N TYR A 181 1.10 5.97 10.73
CA TYR A 181 0.17 4.86 10.83
C TYR A 181 -1.24 5.36 11.17
N LEU A 182 -2.22 4.79 10.47
CA LEU A 182 -3.65 4.94 10.70
C LEU A 182 -4.30 3.57 10.77
N SER A 183 -5.33 3.42 11.60
CA SER A 183 -6.19 2.24 11.55
C SER A 183 -7.63 2.56 11.85
N LYS A 184 -8.53 1.74 11.32
CA LYS A 184 -9.95 1.75 11.67
C LYS A 184 -10.50 0.33 11.80
N VAL A 185 -11.47 0.13 12.70
CA VAL A 185 -12.26 -1.11 12.83
C VAL A 185 -13.73 -0.83 12.51
N THR A 186 -14.26 0.22 13.12
CA THR A 186 -15.63 0.68 12.92
C THR A 186 -15.66 2.19 12.80
N GLY A 187 -16.58 2.70 11.99
CA GLY A 187 -16.79 4.14 11.86
C GLY A 187 -15.69 4.83 11.06
N ASP A 188 -15.50 6.11 11.35
CA ASP A 188 -14.60 6.99 10.61
C ASP A 188 -13.13 6.75 11.00
N TRP A 189 -12.22 7.09 10.08
CA TRP A 189 -10.80 7.15 10.38
C TRP A 189 -10.49 8.18 11.47
N PRO A 190 -9.46 7.96 12.32
CA PRO A 190 -9.04 8.95 13.28
C PRO A 190 -8.51 10.21 12.58
N THR A 191 -8.70 11.37 13.21
CA THR A 191 -8.32 12.67 12.62
C THR A 191 -6.82 12.95 12.64
N SER A 192 -6.04 12.14 13.37
CA SER A 192 -4.59 12.24 13.44
C SER A 192 -3.95 10.86 13.35
N ALA A 193 -2.92 10.75 12.52
CA ALA A 193 -2.09 9.55 12.42
C ALA A 193 -1.02 9.51 13.52
N ILE A 194 -0.61 8.30 13.86
CA ILE A 194 0.51 8.07 14.77
C ILE A 194 1.80 8.13 13.97
N THR A 195 2.82 8.84 14.47
CA THR A 195 4.14 8.84 13.85
C THR A 195 4.93 7.64 14.37
N VAL A 196 5.35 6.75 13.47
CA VAL A 196 6.03 5.50 13.85
C VAL A 196 7.55 5.54 13.62
N SER A 197 8.06 6.53 12.86
CA SER A 197 9.50 6.74 12.63
C SER A 197 10.05 8.02 13.25
N GLY A 198 11.38 8.15 13.27
CA GLY A 198 12.07 9.44 13.37
C GLY A 198 12.00 10.24 12.05
N ASP A 199 12.77 11.34 11.97
CA ASP A 199 12.98 12.07 10.70
C ASP A 199 13.74 11.17 9.72
N LEU A 200 13.19 11.02 8.52
CA LEU A 200 13.76 10.24 7.42
C LEU A 200 14.12 11.16 6.25
N SER A 201 14.96 10.68 5.34
CA SER A 201 15.15 11.31 4.04
C SER A 201 13.89 11.14 3.17
N VAL A 202 13.64 12.11 2.29
CA VAL A 202 12.47 12.11 1.40
C VAL A 202 12.61 11.00 0.36
N GLY A 203 11.64 10.11 0.22
CA GLY A 203 11.61 9.08 -0.83
C GLY A 203 11.81 7.65 -0.32
N GLU A 204 12.17 7.51 0.95
CA GLU A 204 13.03 6.40 1.38
C GLU A 204 12.42 5.55 2.47
N GLY A 205 11.32 5.99 3.11
CA GLY A 205 10.65 5.20 4.14
C GLY A 205 10.04 3.92 3.58
N ALA A 206 9.35 4.01 2.43
CA ALA A 206 8.70 2.88 1.74
C ALA A 206 8.00 1.91 2.71
N PRO A 207 7.05 2.39 3.54
CA PRO A 207 6.56 1.62 4.65
C PRO A 207 5.75 0.40 4.19
N PHE A 208 5.82 -0.65 4.98
CA PHE A 208 5.03 -1.85 4.85
C PHE A 208 4.32 -2.13 6.18
N VAL A 209 3.04 -2.47 6.13
CA VAL A 209 2.26 -2.79 7.34
C VAL A 209 1.81 -4.24 7.30
N LEU A 210 1.99 -4.93 8.42
CA LEU A 210 1.66 -6.34 8.59
C LEU A 210 0.87 -6.56 9.86
N THR A 211 0.11 -7.66 9.86
CA THR A 211 -0.69 -8.09 10.99
C THR A 211 -0.20 -9.46 11.44
N GLY A 212 0.05 -9.60 12.75
CA GLY A 212 0.60 -10.81 13.36
C GLY A 212 -0.37 -12.00 13.32
N PRO A 213 0.11 -13.22 13.61
CA PRO A 213 -0.66 -14.47 13.56
C PRO A 213 -1.83 -14.51 14.54
N GLU A 214 -1.77 -13.74 15.64
CA GLU A 214 -2.88 -13.63 16.60
C GLU A 214 -3.86 -12.50 16.24
N TYR A 215 -3.69 -11.82 15.10
CA TYR A 215 -4.49 -10.67 14.66
C TYR A 215 -4.53 -9.50 15.66
N HIS A 216 -3.67 -9.53 16.67
CA HIS A 216 -3.58 -8.54 17.73
C HIS A 216 -2.32 -7.68 17.67
N ASP A 217 -1.33 -8.06 16.86
CA ASP A 217 -0.10 -7.28 16.73
C ASP A 217 -0.01 -6.69 15.34
N VAL A 218 0.47 -5.45 15.28
CA VAL A 218 0.67 -4.72 14.04
C VAL A 218 2.14 -4.34 13.96
N TYR A 219 2.75 -4.69 12.84
CA TYR A 219 4.13 -4.36 12.55
C TYR A 219 4.17 -3.36 11.41
N VAL A 220 4.95 -2.30 11.59
CA VAL A 220 5.30 -1.39 10.49
C VAL A 220 6.80 -1.51 10.25
N THR A 221 7.15 -1.94 9.05
CA THR A 221 8.54 -1.97 8.59
C THR A 221 8.82 -0.85 7.61
N TYR A 222 9.99 -0.23 7.67
CA TYR A 222 10.37 0.89 6.80
C TYR A 222 11.89 0.98 6.68
N ALA A 223 12.41 1.64 5.66
CA ALA A 223 13.83 1.92 5.52
C ALA A 223 14.21 3.25 6.19
N SER A 224 15.40 3.32 6.80
CA SER A 224 15.91 4.52 7.46
C SER A 224 17.43 4.65 7.35
N HIS A 225 17.88 5.89 7.14
CA HIS A 225 19.31 6.28 7.17
C HIS A 225 19.75 6.86 8.53
N SER A 226 18.83 6.96 9.51
CA SER A 226 19.02 7.83 10.67
C SER A 226 19.75 7.18 11.86
N TYR A 227 20.16 5.91 11.76
CA TYR A 227 20.70 5.12 12.88
C TYR A 227 22.22 4.84 12.77
N GLY A 228 23.03 5.90 12.76
CA GLY A 228 24.44 5.82 13.19
C GLY A 228 25.46 5.24 12.20
N GLY A 229 25.12 5.06 10.93
CA GLY A 229 26.05 4.61 9.88
C GLY A 229 25.72 5.24 8.53
N HIS A 230 26.66 5.16 7.58
CA HIS A 230 26.50 5.71 6.23
C HIS A 230 25.52 4.92 5.34
N ASN A 231 24.77 3.95 5.89
CA ASN A 231 24.02 2.96 5.14
C ASN A 231 22.55 2.92 5.61
N TRP A 232 21.63 2.59 4.71
CA TRP A 232 20.21 2.46 5.04
C TRP A 232 19.91 1.12 5.70
N GLU A 233 18.94 1.10 6.60
CA GLU A 233 18.57 -0.08 7.38
C GLU A 233 17.07 -0.29 7.37
N ALA A 234 16.65 -1.54 7.33
CA ALA A 234 15.26 -1.86 7.63
C ALA A 234 15.01 -1.70 9.13
N MET A 235 13.88 -1.09 9.45
CA MET A 235 13.39 -0.85 10.80
C MET A 235 12.07 -1.61 10.96
N ALA A 236 11.82 -2.11 12.16
CA ALA A 236 10.52 -2.64 12.56
C ALA A 236 10.04 -1.90 13.80
N ARG A 237 8.73 -1.66 13.87
CA ARG A 237 8.10 -1.19 15.09
C ARG A 237 6.80 -1.95 15.31
N GLU A 238 6.63 -2.44 16.53
CA GLU A 238 5.51 -3.26 16.95
C GLU A 238 4.55 -2.46 17.85
N VAL A 239 3.27 -2.82 17.80
CA VAL A 239 2.31 -2.53 18.88
C VAL A 239 1.83 -3.86 19.43
N GLY A 240 2.27 -4.19 20.65
CA GLY A 240 1.75 -5.32 21.42
C GLY A 240 0.45 -4.96 22.17
N GLY A 241 -0.48 -5.92 22.23
CA GLY A 241 -1.57 -5.91 23.21
C GLY A 241 -2.86 -5.21 22.77
N LEU A 242 -3.46 -5.61 21.64
CA LEU A 242 -4.83 -5.23 21.28
C LEU A 242 -5.88 -5.94 22.17
N GLY A 243 -5.93 -5.61 23.47
CA GLY A 243 -7.02 -6.02 24.37
C GLY A 243 -8.37 -5.38 24.00
N SER A 244 -8.34 -4.33 23.18
CA SER A 244 -9.47 -3.69 22.52
C SER A 244 -8.89 -2.71 21.49
N VAL A 245 -9.19 -2.88 20.21
CA VAL A 245 -8.60 -2.12 19.09
C VAL A 245 -8.90 -0.60 19.12
N MET A 246 -9.65 -0.14 20.11
CA MET A 246 -9.90 1.29 20.36
C MET A 246 -8.77 1.97 21.15
N ASP A 247 -7.91 1.20 21.82
CA ASP A 247 -6.64 1.67 22.37
C ASP A 247 -5.55 0.87 21.66
N LEU A 248 -5.00 1.41 20.56
CA LEU A 248 -3.72 0.94 20.07
C LEU A 248 -2.77 1.00 21.28
N GLY A 249 -2.22 -0.14 21.68
CA GLY A 249 -1.25 -0.20 22.76
C GLY A 249 -0.11 0.80 22.54
N THR A 250 0.73 0.99 23.55
CA THR A 250 1.93 1.81 23.37
C THR A 250 2.85 1.11 22.37
N TRP A 251 3.12 1.78 21.23
CA TRP A 251 4.13 1.32 20.29
C TRP A 251 5.44 1.07 21.00
N GLU A 252 6.04 -0.08 20.74
CA GLU A 252 7.34 -0.44 21.28
C GLU A 252 8.44 0.47 20.69
N ASP A 253 9.66 0.30 21.20
CA ASP A 253 10.82 0.99 20.67
C ASP A 253 11.11 0.53 19.24
N ILE A 254 11.72 1.40 18.44
CA ILE A 254 12.11 1.07 17.07
C ILE A 254 13.28 0.09 17.12
N GLU A 255 13.14 -1.05 16.44
CA GLU A 255 14.21 -2.03 16.30
C GLU A 255 14.86 -1.93 14.92
N ARG A 256 16.19 -1.92 14.91
CA ARG A 256 16.99 -2.06 13.70
C ARG A 256 17.03 -3.53 13.32
N VAL A 257 16.59 -3.81 12.11
CA VAL A 257 16.42 -5.16 11.59
C VAL A 257 17.73 -5.62 10.94
N THR A 258 18.35 -4.80 10.08
CA THR A 258 19.57 -5.16 9.32
C THR A 258 20.82 -4.46 9.83
N ASP A 259 21.97 -5.13 9.99
CA ASP A 259 23.29 -4.49 10.30
C ASP A 259 24.23 -4.43 9.08
N ASP A 260 23.65 -4.11 7.93
CA ASP A 260 24.29 -4.38 6.64
C ASP A 260 25.14 -3.21 6.10
N PRO A 261 26.30 -3.49 5.46
CA PRO A 261 27.21 -2.45 4.99
C PRO A 261 26.74 -1.68 3.73
N GLY A 262 25.54 -1.94 3.20
CA GLY A 262 25.00 -1.33 1.98
C GLY A 262 23.62 -0.73 2.20
N ASP A 263 23.18 0.13 1.28
CA ASP A 263 21.92 0.86 1.37
C ASP A 263 20.71 -0.05 1.16
N VAL A 264 20.03 -0.41 2.25
CA VAL A 264 18.73 -1.11 2.23
C VAL A 264 17.60 -0.23 1.67
N ARG A 265 16.96 -0.68 0.59
CA ARG A 265 15.83 -0.02 -0.09
C ARG A 265 14.63 -0.94 -0.22
N PHE A 266 13.44 -0.32 -0.25
CA PHE A 266 12.16 -0.96 -0.58
C PHE A 266 11.89 -2.25 0.20
N PRO A 267 11.94 -2.22 1.55
CA PRO A 267 11.64 -3.40 2.33
C PRO A 267 10.21 -3.89 2.06
N THR A 268 10.07 -5.19 1.86
CA THR A 268 8.80 -5.91 1.91
C THR A 268 8.90 -6.99 2.96
N SER A 269 7.80 -7.24 3.65
CA SER A 269 7.80 -8.15 4.77
C SER A 269 6.61 -9.10 4.70
N ALA A 270 6.74 -10.27 5.33
CA ALA A 270 5.67 -11.25 5.51
C ALA A 270 5.80 -11.91 6.89
N ILE A 271 4.69 -12.38 7.46
CA ILE A 271 4.70 -13.03 8.78
C ILE A 271 4.31 -14.50 8.64
N GLN A 272 5.07 -15.37 9.29
CA GLN A 272 4.76 -16.78 9.42
C GLN A 272 5.00 -17.26 10.86
N GLY A 273 3.93 -17.52 11.60
CA GLY A 273 4.04 -17.85 13.01
C GLY A 273 4.68 -16.67 13.76
N GLN A 274 5.69 -16.95 14.58
CA GLN A 274 6.39 -15.94 15.39
C GLN A 274 7.58 -15.31 14.63
N TYR A 275 7.51 -15.22 13.30
CA TYR A 275 8.63 -14.75 12.49
C TYR A 275 8.18 -13.77 11.42
N ILE A 276 8.89 -12.65 11.34
CA ILE A 276 8.83 -11.69 10.23
C ILE A 276 9.94 -12.05 9.25
N HIS A 277 9.54 -12.42 8.04
CA HIS A 277 10.43 -12.57 6.91
C HIS A 277 10.53 -11.21 6.21
N LEU A 278 11.72 -10.62 6.19
CA LEU A 278 11.99 -9.37 5.53
C LEU A 278 12.79 -9.64 4.25
N VAL A 279 12.42 -8.97 3.16
CA VAL A 279 13.16 -8.94 1.91
C VAL A 279 13.38 -7.48 1.52
N TRP A 280 14.56 -7.14 1.01
CA TRP A 280 14.90 -5.79 0.60
C TRP A 280 15.92 -5.80 -0.53
N ALA A 281 16.11 -4.65 -1.18
CA ALA A 281 17.17 -4.43 -2.16
C ALA A 281 18.35 -3.71 -1.49
N ASP A 282 19.59 -4.14 -1.68
CA ASP A 282 20.78 -3.41 -1.20
C ASP A 282 21.97 -3.49 -2.16
N ASP A 283 22.96 -2.61 -1.99
CA ASP A 283 24.14 -2.50 -2.85
C ASP A 283 25.44 -3.01 -2.19
N ARG A 284 25.32 -3.93 -1.21
CA ARG A 284 26.46 -4.41 -0.39
C ARG A 284 27.61 -5.04 -1.18
N TYR A 285 27.33 -5.61 -2.35
CA TYR A 285 28.24 -6.50 -3.04
C TYR A 285 28.86 -5.90 -4.31
N ASP A 286 28.25 -4.86 -4.89
CA ASP A 286 28.81 -4.13 -6.03
C ASP A 286 28.28 -2.69 -6.03
N GLU A 287 29.19 -1.70 -6.11
CA GLU A 287 28.83 -0.28 -6.04
C GLU A 287 27.92 0.08 -7.23
N GLY A 288 26.62 0.25 -6.94
CA GLY A 288 25.62 0.62 -7.93
C GLY A 288 24.78 -0.52 -8.51
N GLU A 289 24.99 -1.78 -8.09
CA GLU A 289 24.06 -2.88 -8.39
C GLU A 289 23.28 -3.29 -7.14
N TYR A 290 21.96 -3.09 -7.17
CA TYR A 290 21.07 -3.57 -6.13
C TYR A 290 20.84 -5.08 -6.26
N GLN A 291 21.01 -5.81 -5.16
CA GLN A 291 20.71 -7.23 -5.01
C GLN A 291 19.56 -7.44 -4.02
N ASP A 292 18.74 -8.45 -4.28
CA ASP A 292 17.69 -8.86 -3.36
C ASP A 292 18.29 -9.66 -2.20
N SER A 293 17.94 -9.25 -0.99
CA SER A 293 18.44 -9.80 0.27
C SER A 293 17.27 -10.15 1.18
N ALA A 294 17.46 -11.10 2.09
CA ALA A 294 16.40 -11.54 2.99
C ALA A 294 16.93 -11.99 4.35
N ASP A 295 16.14 -11.77 5.40
CA ASP A 295 16.43 -12.25 6.75
C ASP A 295 15.11 -12.49 7.53
N ILE A 296 15.22 -13.20 8.66
CA ILE A 296 14.10 -13.68 9.46
C ILE A 296 14.25 -13.20 10.90
N TYR A 297 13.25 -12.48 11.38
CA TYR A 297 13.24 -11.86 12.70
C TYR A 297 12.17 -12.48 13.58
N PRO A 298 12.48 -12.88 14.83
CA PRO A 298 11.46 -13.34 15.76
C PRO A 298 10.54 -12.18 16.16
N THR A 299 9.25 -12.46 16.30
CA THR A 299 8.30 -11.58 16.98
C THR A 299 8.33 -11.94 18.46
N GLY A 300 8.83 -11.07 19.34
CA GLY A 300 8.69 -11.13 20.80
C GLY A 300 9.01 -12.44 21.53
#